data_AF-A0AAE9WYN4-F1
#
_entry.id   AF-A0AAE9WYN4-F1
#
_cell.length_a   1.000
_cell.length_b   1.000
_cell.length_c   1.000
_cell.angle_alpha   90.00
_cell.angle_beta   90.00
_cell.angle_gamma   90.00
#
_symmetry.space_group_name_H-M   'P 1'
#
loop_
_entity.id
_entity.type
_entity.pdbx_description
1 polymer ?
#
loop_
_entity_poly.entity_id
_entity_poly.type
_entity_poly.pdbx_seq_one_letter_code
_entity_poly.pdbx_strand_id
1 'polypeptide(L)'
;MFKFREIKKGWNELGKTAKLVYGCFFFNIVLLVGITTRRHMANKKAVYYYTDKIIDSNSENDDWKCYNVAKQYRYECAYMNEEMEQVDICQKLQNELEVCRDDLYKYIKNDTPAMKSIPHIINKPGWIKEPSWFQNIKK
;
A
#
# COMPACT_ATOMS: atom_id res chain seq x y z
N MET A 1 32.11 -11.20 18.23
CA MET A 1 32.30 -11.61 19.64
C MET A 1 32.49 -10.35 20.47
N PHE A 2 31.47 -9.92 21.22
CA PHE A 2 31.56 -8.68 22.02
C PHE A 2 32.63 -8.84 23.09
N LYS A 3 33.65 -7.97 23.09
CA LYS A 3 34.75 -8.00 24.04
C LYS A 3 34.33 -7.38 25.38
N PHE A 4 33.35 -7.98 26.05
CA PHE A 4 32.88 -7.57 27.37
C PHE A 4 34.01 -7.44 28.40
N ARG A 5 35.08 -8.23 28.23
CA ARG A 5 36.27 -8.20 29.09
C ARG A 5 37.05 -6.88 29.00
N GLU A 6 37.17 -6.30 27.80
CA GLU A 6 37.88 -5.04 27.59
C GLU A 6 37.06 -3.85 28.11
N ILE A 7 35.73 -3.86 27.92
CA ILE A 7 34.81 -2.85 28.44
C ILE A 7 34.82 -2.85 29.98
N LYS A 8 34.78 -4.03 30.60
CA LYS A 8 34.83 -4.16 32.06
C LYS A 8 36.16 -3.64 32.65
N LYS A 9 37.27 -3.87 31.94
CA LYS A 9 38.58 -3.37 32.35
C LYS A 9 38.64 -1.84 32.27
N GLY A 10 38.22 -1.26 31.15
CA GLY A 10 38.15 0.19 30.98
C GLY A 10 37.20 0.87 31.97
N TRP A 11 36.06 0.24 32.28
CA TRP A 11 35.13 0.73 33.31
C TRP A 11 35.75 0.76 34.71
N ASN A 12 36.55 -0.24 35.07
CA ASN A 12 37.20 -0.27 36.38
C ASN A 12 38.29 0.79 36.52
N GLU A 13 39.03 1.06 35.44
CA GLU A 13 40.12 2.06 35.37
C GLU A 13 39.62 3.53 35.36
N LEU A 14 38.33 3.77 35.11
CA LEU A 14 37.75 5.11 35.12
C LEU A 14 37.66 5.72 36.54
N GLY A 15 37.99 7.01 36.64
CA GLY A 15 37.81 7.80 37.86
C GLY A 15 36.33 7.99 38.25
N LYS A 16 36.07 8.36 39.51
CA LYS A 16 34.69 8.48 40.06
C LYS A 16 33.81 9.46 39.28
N THR A 17 34.35 10.59 38.85
CA THR A 17 33.63 11.62 38.08
C THR A 17 33.30 11.15 36.67
N ALA A 18 34.25 10.50 36.00
CA ALA A 18 34.05 9.97 34.67
C ALA A 18 33.01 8.84 34.65
N LYS A 19 33.00 7.96 35.66
CA LYS A 19 31.94 6.94 35.83
C LYS A 19 30.54 7.54 35.91
N LEU A 20 30.40 8.68 36.60
CA LEU A 20 29.11 9.38 36.71
C LEU A 20 28.66 9.96 35.36
N VAL A 21 29.55 10.68 34.67
CA VAL A 21 29.24 11.30 33.36
C VAL A 21 28.92 10.25 32.30
N TYR A 22 29.75 9.22 32.15
CA TYR A 22 29.51 8.15 31.18
C TYR A 22 28.29 7.30 31.56
N GLY A 23 28.02 7.10 32.85
CA GLY A 23 26.80 6.44 33.33
C GLY A 23 25.54 7.20 32.94
N CYS A 24 25.50 8.52 33.16
CA CYS A 24 24.38 9.37 32.76
C CYS A 24 24.19 9.40 31.24
N PHE A 25 25.28 9.45 30.47
CA PHE A 25 25.22 9.42 29.01
C PHE A 25 24.65 8.09 28.49
N PHE A 26 25.15 6.97 29.01
CA PHE A 26 24.66 5.64 28.65
C PHE A 26 23.17 5.48 29.00
N PHE A 27 22.75 5.93 30.17
CA PHE A 27 21.35 5.89 30.59
C PHE A 27 20.43 6.67 29.63
N ASN A 28 20.85 7.87 29.20
CA ASN A 28 20.08 8.66 28.23
C ASN A 28 19.95 7.95 26.87
N ILE A 29 21.03 7.33 26.37
CA ILE A 29 20.97 6.56 25.12
C ILE A 29 20.03 5.36 25.28
N VAL A 30 20.11 4.61 26.36
CA VAL A 30 19.23 3.47 26.61
C VAL A 30 17.77 3.90 26.68
N LEU A 31 17.47 5.04 27.33
CA LEU A 31 16.12 5.60 27.37
C LEU A 31 15.61 5.97 25.98
N LEU A 32 16.41 6.69 25.19
CA LEU A 32 16.04 7.10 23.84
C LEU A 32 15.79 5.90 22.93
N VAL A 33 16.69 4.91 22.95
CA VAL A 33 16.53 3.66 22.20
C VAL A 33 15.28 2.89 22.68
N GLY A 34 15.02 2.85 23.98
CA GLY A 34 13.82 2.22 24.53
C GLY A 34 12.52 2.88 24.06
N ILE A 35 12.48 4.22 24.01
CA ILE A 35 11.31 4.97 23.55
C ILE A 35 11.12 4.81 22.04
N THR A 36 12.19 4.93 21.24
CA THR A 36 12.09 4.79 19.77
C THR A 36 11.70 3.37 19.37
N THR A 37 12.26 2.34 20.00
CA THR A 37 11.89 0.94 19.74
C THR A 37 10.45 0.65 20.13
N ARG A 38 9.98 1.12 21.30
CA ARG A 38 8.56 0.98 21.70
C ARG A 38 7.62 1.66 20.72
N ARG A 39 7.94 2.89 20.29
CA ARG A 39 7.13 3.63 19.31
C ARG A 39 7.12 2.93 17.95
N HIS A 40 8.27 2.43 17.51
CA HIS A 40 8.39 1.65 16.27
C HIS A 40 7.57 0.36 16.34
N MET A 41 7.64 -0.39 17.44
CA MET A 41 6.83 -1.60 17.62
C MET A 41 5.33 -1.29 17.69
N ALA A 42 4.92 -0.22 18.37
CA ALA A 42 3.52 0.20 18.42
C ALA A 42 2.99 0.56 17.04
N ASN A 43 3.76 1.32 16.25
CA ASN A 43 3.42 1.65 14.87
C ASN A 43 3.35 0.39 14.00
N LYS A 44 4.33 -0.51 14.10
CA LYS A 44 4.31 -1.78 13.36
C LYS A 44 3.10 -2.63 13.72
N LYS A 45 2.72 -2.67 15.00
CA LYS A 45 1.53 -3.40 15.47
C LYS A 45 0.23 -2.77 14.96
N ALA A 46 0.16 -1.44 14.90
CA ALA A 46 -0.99 -0.74 14.34
C ALA A 46 -1.13 -1.02 12.85
N VAL A 47 -0.04 -0.88 12.08
CA VAL A 47 -0.01 -1.21 10.65
C VAL A 47 -0.40 -2.67 10.43
N TYR A 48 0.20 -3.60 11.17
CA TYR A 48 -0.15 -5.01 11.13
C TYR A 48 -1.64 -5.24 11.41
N TYR A 49 -2.20 -4.62 12.44
CA TYR A 49 -3.63 -4.74 12.74
C TYR A 49 -4.52 -4.25 11.60
N TYR A 50 -4.17 -3.13 10.96
CA TYR A 50 -4.94 -2.64 9.82
C TYR A 50 -4.78 -3.51 8.58
N THR A 51 -3.56 -3.96 8.26
CA THR A 51 -3.33 -4.85 7.10
C THR A 51 -3.97 -6.21 7.30
N ASP A 52 -3.77 -6.83 8.47
CA ASP A 52 -4.26 -8.16 8.79
C ASP A 52 -5.79 -8.15 8.90
N LYS A 53 -6.39 -7.13 9.54
CA LYS A 53 -7.85 -7.00 9.61
C LYS A 53 -8.50 -6.69 8.25
N ILE A 54 -7.84 -5.97 7.35
CA ILE A 54 -8.36 -5.76 5.99
C ILE A 54 -8.33 -7.08 5.21
N ILE A 55 -7.25 -7.85 5.32
CA ILE A 55 -7.12 -9.18 4.71
C ILE A 55 -8.14 -10.15 5.32
N ASP A 56 -8.36 -10.12 6.63
CA ASP A 56 -9.31 -11.01 7.31
C ASP A 56 -10.76 -10.60 7.00
N SER A 57 -11.05 -9.30 6.90
CA SER A 57 -12.37 -8.81 6.47
C SER A 57 -12.71 -9.15 5.01
N ASN A 58 -11.70 -9.36 4.16
CA ASN A 58 -11.92 -9.89 2.80
C ASN A 58 -12.45 -11.33 2.82
N SER A 59 -12.31 -12.06 3.93
CA SER A 59 -12.90 -13.40 4.10
C SER A 59 -14.36 -13.35 4.59
N GLU A 60 -14.80 -12.25 5.20
CA GLU A 60 -16.14 -12.14 5.80
C GLU A 60 -17.21 -11.61 4.82
N ASN A 61 -16.84 -10.96 3.72
CA ASN A 61 -17.78 -10.46 2.71
C ASN A 61 -17.16 -10.49 1.30
N ASP A 62 -17.43 -11.55 0.53
CA ASP A 62 -16.96 -11.70 -0.86
C ASP A 62 -17.37 -10.51 -1.76
N ASP A 63 -18.53 -9.89 -1.50
CA ASP A 63 -19.05 -8.76 -2.27
C ASP A 63 -18.11 -7.54 -2.30
N TRP A 64 -17.31 -7.34 -1.25
CA TRP A 64 -16.42 -6.17 -1.11
C TRP A 64 -14.94 -6.50 -1.33
N LYS A 65 -14.62 -7.77 -1.57
CA LYS A 65 -13.26 -8.26 -1.72
C LYS A 65 -12.50 -7.48 -2.80
N CYS A 66 -13.08 -7.35 -3.99
CA CYS A 66 -12.42 -6.67 -5.11
C CYS A 66 -12.18 -5.17 -4.85
N TYR A 67 -13.12 -4.50 -4.17
CA TYR A 67 -12.95 -3.11 -3.77
C TYR A 67 -11.81 -2.95 -2.75
N ASN A 68 -11.76 -3.83 -1.75
CA ASN A 68 -10.74 -3.78 -0.69
C ASN A 68 -9.34 -4.09 -1.22
N VAL A 69 -9.21 -5.10 -2.08
CA VAL A 69 -7.94 -5.43 -2.76
C VAL A 69 -7.46 -4.24 -3.59
N ALA A 70 -8.33 -3.62 -4.38
CA ALA A 70 -7.99 -2.44 -5.19
C ALA A 70 -7.57 -1.24 -4.34
N LYS A 71 -8.28 -1.02 -3.23
CA LYS A 71 -7.95 0.01 -2.26
C LYS A 71 -6.56 -0.22 -1.68
N GLN A 72 -6.26 -1.44 -1.23
CA GLN A 72 -4.98 -1.79 -0.63
C GLN A 72 -3.83 -1.65 -1.63
N TYR A 73 -3.99 -2.17 -2.86
CA TYR A 73 -3.00 -2.00 -3.92
C TYR A 73 -2.69 -0.52 -4.19
N ARG A 74 -3.70 0.36 -4.17
CA ARG A 74 -3.48 1.79 -4.37
C ARG A 74 -2.72 2.47 -3.23
N TYR A 75 -2.92 2.02 -1.99
CA TYR A 75 -2.19 2.57 -0.84
C TYR A 75 -0.76 2.05 -0.74
N GLU A 76 -0.57 0.77 -1.04
CA GLU A 76 0.70 0.07 -0.77
C GLU A 76 1.60 -0.04 -2.00
N CYS A 77 1.05 0.02 -3.23
CA CYS A 77 1.80 -0.29 -4.45
C CYS A 77 1.82 0.83 -5.49
N ALA A 78 0.74 1.62 -5.63
CA ALA A 78 0.62 2.61 -6.72
C ALA A 78 1.58 3.81 -6.62
N TYR A 79 2.16 4.07 -5.44
CA TYR A 79 3.08 5.19 -5.21
C TYR A 79 4.49 4.75 -4.81
N MET A 80 4.82 3.46 -4.94
CA MET A 80 6.13 2.94 -4.58
C MET A 80 7.12 3.20 -5.71
N ASN A 81 8.21 3.91 -5.40
CA ASN A 81 9.41 3.90 -6.24
C ASN A 81 10.04 2.49 -6.15
N GLU A 82 10.60 2.02 -7.27
CA GLU A 82 11.06 0.63 -7.53
C GLU A 82 12.02 0.00 -6.48
N GLU A 83 12.47 0.73 -5.47
CA GLU A 83 13.55 0.33 -4.56
C GLU A 83 13.09 -0.31 -3.24
N MET A 84 11.79 -0.54 -3.01
CA MET A 84 11.30 -1.06 -1.73
C MET A 84 10.86 -2.54 -1.78
N GLU A 85 11.33 -3.27 -0.77
CA GLU A 85 11.21 -4.69 -0.41
C GLU A 85 9.77 -5.28 -0.27
N GLN A 86 8.75 -4.64 -0.84
CA GLN A 86 7.33 -5.04 -0.79
C GLN A 86 6.80 -5.67 -2.09
N VAL A 87 7.70 -6.15 -2.96
CA VAL A 87 7.35 -6.76 -4.26
C VAL A 87 6.32 -7.90 -4.10
N ASP A 88 6.46 -8.71 -3.05
CA ASP A 88 5.66 -9.93 -2.89
C ASP A 88 4.18 -9.66 -2.55
N ILE A 89 3.92 -8.65 -1.70
CA ILE A 89 2.54 -8.24 -1.36
C ILE A 89 1.87 -7.59 -2.57
N CYS A 90 2.60 -6.72 -3.28
CA CYS A 90 2.09 -6.05 -4.47
C CYS A 90 1.79 -7.03 -5.61
N GLN A 91 2.64 -8.04 -5.80
CA GLN A 91 2.40 -9.09 -6.79
C GLN A 91 1.18 -9.95 -6.42
N LYS A 92 1.01 -10.29 -5.13
CA LYS A 92 -0.18 -11.00 -4.67
C LYS A 92 -1.46 -10.19 -4.90
N LEU A 93 -1.45 -8.90 -4.53
CA LEU A 93 -2.59 -8.01 -4.75
C LEU A 93 -2.90 -7.81 -6.24
N GLN A 94 -1.88 -7.72 -7.09
CA GLN A 94 -2.04 -7.65 -8.54
C GLN A 94 -2.75 -8.90 -9.10
N ASN A 95 -2.33 -10.09 -8.67
CA ASN A 95 -2.97 -11.33 -9.10
C ASN A 95 -4.44 -11.40 -8.67
N GLU A 96 -4.75 -10.97 -7.44
CA GLU A 96 -6.15 -10.90 -6.98
C GLU A 96 -6.98 -9.88 -7.77
N LEU A 97 -6.38 -8.75 -8.19
CA LEU A 97 -7.04 -7.78 -9.05
C LEU A 97 -7.36 -8.32 -10.43
N GLU A 98 -6.48 -9.16 -11.00
CA GLU A 98 -6.74 -9.81 -12.28
C GLU A 98 -7.92 -10.78 -12.19
N VAL A 99 -8.00 -11.56 -11.11
CA VAL A 99 -9.16 -12.42 -10.84
C VAL A 99 -10.44 -11.59 -10.73
N CYS A 100 -10.41 -10.50 -9.97
CA CYS A 100 -11.53 -9.58 -9.84
C CYS A 100 -11.98 -8.96 -11.16
N ARG A 101 -11.03 -8.61 -12.04
CA ARG A 101 -11.31 -8.11 -13.39
C ARG A 101 -12.00 -9.18 -14.23
N ASP A 102 -11.49 -10.40 -14.21
CA ASP A 102 -12.00 -11.50 -15.02
C ASP A 102 -13.40 -11.93 -14.54
N ASP A 103 -13.67 -11.89 -13.24
CA ASP A 103 -15.00 -12.09 -12.67
C ASP A 103 -15.98 -11.00 -13.12
N LEU A 104 -15.55 -9.73 -13.12
CA LEU A 104 -16.38 -8.62 -13.60
C LEU A 104 -16.75 -8.77 -15.08
N TYR A 105 -15.83 -9.29 -15.91
CA TYR A 105 -16.11 -9.57 -17.32
C TYR A 105 -17.17 -10.66 -17.53
N LYS A 106 -17.43 -11.54 -16.56
CA LYS A 106 -18.55 -12.50 -16.64
C LYS A 106 -19.92 -11.82 -16.64
N TYR A 107 -20.02 -10.65 -16.01
CA TYR A 107 -21.26 -9.86 -15.93
C TYR A 107 -21.40 -8.84 -17.06
N ILE A 108 -20.29 -8.48 -17.70
CA ILE A 108 -20.29 -7.61 -18.88
C ILE A 108 -20.68 -8.46 -20.09
N LYS A 109 -21.78 -8.10 -20.74
CA LYS A 109 -22.15 -8.70 -22.03
C LYS A 109 -21.05 -8.41 -23.05
N ASN A 110 -20.67 -9.42 -23.84
CA ASN A 110 -19.69 -9.30 -24.93
C ASN A 110 -19.96 -8.13 -25.89
N ASP A 111 -21.23 -7.74 -26.01
CA ASP A 111 -21.68 -6.65 -26.85
C ASP A 111 -22.50 -5.68 -26.00
N THR A 112 -21.88 -4.56 -25.59
CA THR A 112 -22.58 -3.49 -24.89
C THR A 112 -23.17 -2.52 -25.91
N PRO A 113 -24.30 -1.85 -25.62
CA PRO A 113 -24.84 -0.81 -26.50
C PRO A 113 -23.84 0.30 -26.84
N ALA A 114 -22.84 0.52 -25.98
CA ALA A 114 -21.75 1.48 -26.19
C ALA A 114 -20.66 0.99 -27.16
N MET A 115 -20.58 -0.33 -27.41
CA MET A 115 -19.67 -0.94 -28.38
C MET A 115 -20.27 -1.04 -29.79
N LYS A 116 -21.59 -0.87 -29.92
CA LYS A 116 -22.28 -0.88 -31.20
C LYS A 116 -21.98 0.39 -31.98
N SER A 117 -22.01 0.27 -33.31
CA SER A 117 -21.95 1.45 -34.17
C SER A 117 -23.11 2.39 -33.84
N ILE A 118 -22.81 3.69 -33.81
CA ILE A 118 -23.82 4.69 -33.48
C ILE A 118 -24.90 4.64 -34.56
N PRO A 119 -26.19 4.44 -34.20
CA PRO A 119 -27.25 4.34 -35.20
C PRO A 119 -27.36 5.64 -36.00
N HIS A 120 -27.56 5.51 -37.32
CA HIS A 120 -27.80 6.67 -38.17
C HIS A 120 -29.18 7.27 -37.85
N ILE A 121 -29.21 8.49 -37.32
CA ILE A 121 -30.46 9.18 -36.98
C ILE A 121 -31.16 9.60 -38.28
N ILE A 122 -32.27 8.93 -38.60
CA ILE A 122 -33.04 9.13 -39.85
C ILE A 122 -33.92 10.39 -39.75
N ASN A 123 -34.47 10.68 -38.56
CA ASN A 123 -35.36 11.80 -38.30
C ASN A 123 -34.66 12.93 -37.54
N LYS A 124 -33.56 13.43 -38.09
CA LYS A 124 -32.81 14.52 -37.48
C LYS A 124 -33.46 15.87 -37.85
N PRO A 125 -33.82 16.72 -36.88
CA PRO A 125 -34.29 18.08 -37.16
C PRO A 125 -33.19 18.91 -37.83
N GLY A 126 -33.55 19.66 -38.88
CA GLY A 126 -32.58 20.42 -39.70
C GLY A 126 -31.81 21.52 -38.94
N TRP A 127 -32.26 21.92 -37.76
CA TRP A 127 -31.59 22.89 -36.90
C TRP A 127 -30.51 22.28 -36.00
N ILE A 128 -30.43 20.95 -35.88
CA ILE A 128 -29.34 20.28 -35.12
C ILE A 128 -28.11 20.15 -36.02
N LYS A 129 -27.03 20.86 -35.69
CA LYS A 129 -25.71 20.65 -36.30
C LYS A 129 -25.01 19.48 -35.60
N GLU A 130 -24.45 18.57 -36.40
CA GLU A 130 -23.62 17.49 -35.85
C GLU A 130 -22.28 18.08 -35.36
N PRO A 131 -21.81 17.71 -34.16
CA PRO A 131 -20.51 18.15 -33.68
C PRO A 131 -19.41 17.53 -34.55
N SER A 132 -18.28 18.23 -34.69
CA SER A 132 -17.16 17.85 -35.58
C SER A 132 -16.63 16.44 -35.29
N TRP A 133 -16.59 16.04 -34.03
CA TRP A 133 -16.14 14.70 -33.62
C TRP A 133 -17.04 13.58 -34.19
N PHE A 134 -18.33 13.84 -34.39
CA PHE A 134 -19.28 12.83 -34.89
C PHE A 134 -19.18 12.65 -36.41
N GLN A 135 -18.84 13.71 -37.15
CA GLN A 135 -18.63 13.63 -38.60
C GLN A 135 -17.41 12.75 -38.95
N ASN A 136 -16.39 12.75 -38.10
CA ASN A 136 -15.19 11.95 -38.28
C ASN A 136 -15.41 10.44 -38.06
N ILE A 137 -16.46 10.06 -37.33
CA ILE A 137 -16.80 8.66 -37.03
C ILE A 137 -17.59 8.00 -38.18
N LYS A 138 -18.19 8.81 -39.08
CA LYS A 138 -18.99 8.33 -40.24
C LYS A 138 -18.17 8.08 -41.52
N LYS A 139 -16.86 8.40 -41.53
CA LYS A 139 -15.94 8.11 -42.65
C LYS A 139 -15.36 6.71 -42.51
#